data_AF-I3UZ61-F1
#
_entry.id   AF-I3UZ61-F1
#
_cell.length_a   1.000
_cell.length_b   1.000
_cell.length_c   1.000
_cell.angle_alpha   90.00
_cell.angle_beta   90.00
_cell.angle_gamma   90.00
#
_symmetry.space_group_name_H-M   'P 1'
#
loop_
_entity.id
_entity.type
_entity.pdbx_description
1 polymer ?
#
loop_
_entity_poly.entity_id
_entity_poly.type
_entity_poly.pdbx_seq_one_letter_code
_entity_poly.pdbx_strand_id
1 'polypeptide(L)' 'MSSDAHQIWRITMSKKTSSGGQKIGRDAGNGRFTTVEKARQNPKTHVVETVKKPK' A
#
# COMPACT_ATOMS: atom_id res chain seq x y z
N MET A 1 27.03 -31.33 -25.38
CA MET A 1 25.77 -31.43 -24.60
C MET A 1 26.12 -31.08 -23.15
N SER A 2 26.27 -29.80 -22.82
CA SER A 2 25.23 -28.83 -22.45
C SER A 2 24.46 -29.23 -21.18
N SER A 3 24.70 -28.50 -20.07
CA SER A 3 23.70 -28.11 -19.07
C SER A 3 24.35 -27.17 -18.03
N ASP A 4 24.81 -26.02 -18.51
CA ASP A 4 24.99 -24.82 -17.68
C ASP A 4 23.60 -24.26 -17.35
N ALA A 5 22.94 -24.89 -16.38
CA ALA A 5 21.67 -24.40 -15.86
C ALA A 5 21.39 -25.12 -14.54
N HIS A 6 21.39 -24.37 -13.43
CA HIS A 6 20.40 -24.42 -12.33
C HIS A 6 20.94 -23.58 -11.14
N GLN A 7 21.28 -22.31 -11.40
CA GLN A 7 21.58 -21.27 -10.40
C GLN A 7 20.53 -20.12 -10.46
N ILE A 8 19.27 -20.40 -10.82
CA ILE A 8 18.34 -19.33 -11.23
C ILE A 8 16.88 -19.54 -10.79
N TRP A 9 16.63 -19.81 -9.50
CA TRP A 9 15.26 -19.73 -8.95
C TRP A 9 15.13 -18.89 -7.67
N ARG A 10 16.04 -17.94 -7.43
CA ARG A 10 15.92 -16.98 -6.31
C ARG A 10 15.67 -15.52 -6.72
N ILE A 11 15.50 -15.23 -8.02
CA ILE A 11 15.48 -13.87 -8.57
C ILE A 11 14.06 -13.36 -8.95
N THR A 12 12.98 -14.00 -8.52
CA THR A 12 11.65 -13.40 -8.78
C THR A 12 10.62 -13.67 -7.70
N MET A 13 10.81 -13.03 -6.55
CA MET A 13 9.69 -12.30 -5.97
C MET A 13 10.04 -10.82 -6.01
N SER A 14 9.96 -10.26 -7.23
CA SER A 14 9.93 -8.81 -7.43
C SER A 14 8.82 -8.28 -6.55
N LYS A 15 9.20 -7.69 -5.41
CA LYS A 15 8.29 -7.07 -4.46
C LYS A 15 7.57 -5.98 -5.23
N LYS A 16 6.34 -6.27 -5.65
CA LYS A 16 5.47 -5.38 -6.42
C LYS A 16 5.48 -4.03 -5.71
N THR A 17 6.32 -3.10 -6.17
CA THR A 17 6.34 -1.73 -5.70
C THR A 17 5.13 -1.08 -6.35
N SER A 18 3.96 -1.37 -5.78
CA SER A 18 2.72 -0.77 -6.24
C SER A 18 2.87 0.74 -6.11
N SER A 19 3.01 1.41 -7.25
CA SER A 19 2.93 2.86 -7.43
C SER A 19 1.55 3.44 -7.07
N GLY A 20 0.71 2.65 -6.39
CA GLY A 20 -0.55 3.07 -5.81
C GLY A 20 -0.29 3.70 -4.45
N GLY A 21 -0.89 4.87 -4.21
CA GLY A 21 -0.73 5.61 -2.97
C GLY A 21 -1.05 4.78 -1.71
N GLN A 22 -0.53 5.24 -0.58
CA GLN A 22 -0.84 4.66 0.72
C GLN A 22 -2.26 5.05 1.13
N LYS A 23 -3.05 4.07 1.59
CA LYS A 23 -4.36 4.36 2.19
C LYS A 23 -4.15 4.94 3.58
N ILE A 24 -4.84 6.02 3.90
CA ILE A 24 -4.84 6.67 5.21
C ILE A 24 -6.27 6.96 5.63
N GLY A 25 -6.57 6.87 6.93
CA GLY A 25 -7.82 7.39 7.45
C GLY A 25 -7.70 8.90 7.62
N ARG A 26 -8.81 9.63 7.45
CA ARG A 26 -8.87 11.05 7.74
C ARG A 26 -10.20 11.35 8.43
N ASP A 27 -10.14 12.05 9.54
CA ASP A 27 -11.32 12.52 10.26
C ASP A 27 -11.97 13.66 9.47
N ALA A 28 -13.24 13.50 9.12
CA ALA A 28 -13.99 14.46 8.31
C ALA A 28 -14.41 15.71 9.09
N GLY A 29 -14.41 15.66 10.44
CA GLY A 29 -14.78 16.78 11.29
C GLY A 29 -13.64 17.77 11.55
N ASN A 30 -12.41 17.28 11.69
CA ASN A 30 -11.25 18.12 12.03
C ASN A 30 -10.09 18.02 11.02
N GLY A 31 -10.18 17.14 10.02
CA GLY A 31 -9.18 16.98 8.97
C GLY A 31 -7.91 16.24 9.39
N ARG A 32 -7.80 15.73 10.62
CA ARG A 32 -6.63 15.00 11.11
C ARG A 32 -6.51 13.64 10.47
N PHE A 33 -5.28 13.21 10.23
CA PHE A 33 -5.00 11.86 9.76
C PHE A 33 -5.13 10.84 10.88
N THR A 34 -5.79 9.74 10.57
CA THR A 34 -5.99 8.59 11.46
C THR A 34 -5.61 7.30 10.72
N THR A 35 -5.68 6.17 11.42
CA THR A 35 -5.52 4.87 10.78
C THR A 35 -6.71 4.55 9.88
N VAL A 36 -6.47 3.72 8.87
CA VAL A 36 -7.53 3.21 7.97
C VAL A 36 -8.54 2.38 8.75
N GLU A 37 -8.10 1.62 9.75
CA GLU A 37 -8.99 0.82 10.60
C GLU A 37 -9.97 1.69 11.38
N LYS A 38 -9.48 2.76 12.01
CA LYS A 38 -10.34 3.71 12.73
C LYS A 38 -11.36 4.35 11.79
N ALA A 39 -10.95 4.64 10.56
CA ALA A 39 -11.85 5.18 9.55
C ALA A 39 -12.91 4.18 9.09
N ARG A 40 -12.55 2.89 8.95
CA ARG A 40 -13.50 1.81 8.63
C ARG A 40 -14.47 1.52 9.76
N GLN A 41 -14.04 1.62 11.01
CA GLN A 41 -14.90 1.44 12.18
C GLN A 41 -15.87 2.62 12.36
N ASN A 42 -15.51 3.82 11.88
CA ASN A 42 -16.31 5.03 12.03
C ASN A 42 -16.62 5.69 10.66
N PRO A 43 -17.31 5.01 9.74
CA PRO A 43 -17.49 5.48 8.37
C PRO A 43 -18.35 6.75 8.26
N LYS A 44 -19.11 7.09 9.31
CA LYS A 44 -19.93 8.30 9.39
C LYS A 44 -19.10 9.56 9.64
N THR A 45 -17.96 9.44 10.31
CA THR A 45 -17.15 10.58 10.75
C THR A 45 -15.73 10.57 10.18
N HIS A 46 -15.31 9.47 9.57
CA HIS A 46 -13.97 9.30 9.01
C HIS A 46 -14.05 8.77 7.58
N VAL A 47 -13.11 9.22 6.75
CA VAL A 47 -12.97 8.81 5.35
C VAL A 47 -11.63 8.10 5.13
N VAL A 48 -11.57 7.21 4.14
CA VAL A 48 -10.32 6.58 3.72
C VAL A 48 -9.85 7.24 2.44
N GLU A 49 -8.72 7.94 2.51
CA GLU A 49 -8.08 8.58 1.37
C GLU A 49 -6.87 7.77 0.89
N THR A 50 -6.51 7.94 -0.38
CA THR A 50 -5.31 7.33 -0.96
C THR A 50 -4.29 8.43 -1.23
N VAL A 51 -3.22 8.49 -0.41
CA VAL A 51 -2.14 9.46 -0.53
C VAL A 51 -1.08 8.93 -1.48
N LYS A 52 -0.99 9.52 -2.66
CA LYS A 52 0.08 9.21 -3.62
C LYS A 52 1.39 9.81 -3.09
N LYS A 53 2.47 9.03 -3.14
CA LYS A 53 3.80 9.55 -2.85
C LYS A 53 4.23 10.44 -4.01
N PRO A 54 4.80 11.64 -3.75
CA PRO A 54 5.45 12.42 -4.80
C PRO A 54 6.59 11.58 -5.41
N LYS A 55 6.79 11.75 -6.71
CA LYS A 55 7.74 10.97 -7.52
C LYS A 55 9.14 11.55 -7.44
#